data_AF-A0A535NHR9-F1
#
_entry.id   AF-A0A535NHR9-F1
#
_cell.length_a   1.000
_cell.length_b   1.000
_cell.length_c   1.000
_cell.angle_alpha   90.00
_cell.angle_beta   90.00
_cell.angle_gamma   90.00
#
_symmetry.space_group_name_H-M   'P 1'
#
loop_
_entity.id
_entity.type
_entity.pdbx_description
1 polymer ?
#
loop_
_entity_poly.entity_id
_entity_poly.type
_entity_poly.pdbx_seq_one_letter_code
_entity_poly.pdbx_strand_id
1 'polypeptide(L)' 'MPAHGTAAHENAETPVTGANATKAQAAAVKAIGGGTAGAVTTDFTKTGYEVTVTRTDGTTTEVHLDSSFNVMQGGRP' A
#
# COMPACT_ATOMS: atom_id res chain seq x y z
N MET A 1 13.89 -10.44 7.44
CA MET A 1 13.13 -9.46 6.63
C MET A 1 13.65 -8.08 7.00
N PRO A 2 14.04 -7.21 6.06
CA PRO A 2 14.25 -5.78 6.34
C PRO A 2 13.01 -5.19 7.02
N ALA A 3 13.18 -4.18 7.88
CA ALA A 3 12.05 -3.53 8.52
C ALA A 3 11.31 -2.61 7.53
N HIS A 4 9.99 -2.48 7.68
CA HIS A 4 9.17 -1.51 6.94
C HIS A 4 9.73 -0.09 7.08
N GLY A 5 9.64 0.70 6.02
CA GLY A 5 10.22 2.06 5.95
C GLY A 5 11.75 2.12 5.88
N THR A 6 12.45 1.00 5.65
CA THR A 6 13.89 1.00 5.34
C THR A 6 14.13 0.96 3.84
N ALA A 7 15.18 1.62 3.36
CA ALA A 7 15.55 1.60 1.93
C ALA A 7 15.77 0.18 1.37
N ALA A 8 16.21 -0.77 2.21
CA ALA A 8 16.37 -2.17 1.81
C ALA A 8 15.04 -2.90 1.61
N HIS A 9 13.98 -2.50 2.33
CA HIS A 9 12.62 -2.99 2.14
C HIS A 9 12.06 -2.45 0.82
N GLU A 10 12.02 -1.12 0.70
CA GLU A 10 11.44 -0.45 -0.47
C GLU A 10 12.17 -0.78 -1.79
N ASN A 11 13.49 -0.96 -1.78
CA ASN A 11 14.24 -1.29 -2.99
C ASN A 11 14.02 -2.75 -3.47
N ALA A 12 13.47 -3.63 -2.62
CA ALA A 12 13.08 -4.98 -3.03
C ALA A 12 11.71 -5.00 -3.72
N GLU A 13 10.93 -3.94 -3.55
CA GLU A 13 9.61 -3.78 -4.11
C GLU A 13 9.68 -3.24 -5.54
N THR A 14 8.72 -3.66 -6.36
CA THR A 14 8.60 -3.23 -7.76
C THR A 14 7.41 -2.31 -7.92
N PRO A 15 7.55 -1.14 -8.58
CA PRO A 15 6.43 -0.26 -8.88
C PRO A 15 5.33 -0.98 -9.66
N VAL A 16 4.08 -0.79 -9.23
CA VAL A 16 2.89 -1.29 -9.92
C VAL A 16 2.19 -0.09 -10.55
N THR A 17 1.79 -0.24 -11.82
CA THR A 17 1.15 0.82 -12.60
C THR A 17 -0.13 0.31 -13.27
N GLY A 18 -0.85 1.21 -13.93
CA GLY A 18 -2.07 0.87 -14.68
C GLY A 18 -3.23 0.43 -13.78
N ALA A 19 -4.07 -0.47 -14.30
CA ALA A 19 -5.32 -0.84 -13.65
C ALA A 19 -5.14 -1.47 -12.25
N ASN A 20 -4.05 -2.20 -12.03
CA ASN A 20 -3.77 -2.81 -10.73
C ASN A 20 -3.41 -1.75 -9.68
N ALA A 21 -2.63 -0.74 -10.06
CA ALA A 21 -2.33 0.39 -9.18
C ALA A 21 -3.61 1.14 -8.78
N THR A 22 -4.48 1.45 -9.75
CA THR A 22 -5.75 2.13 -9.47
C THR A 22 -6.65 1.33 -8.52
N LYS A 23 -6.73 0.00 -8.69
CA LYS A 23 -7.50 -0.88 -7.80
C LYS A 23 -6.94 -0.91 -6.39
N ALA A 24 -5.62 -1.05 -6.25
CA ALA A 24 -4.95 -1.06 -4.96
C ALA A 24 -5.11 0.28 -4.23
N GLN A 25 -4.93 1.41 -4.94
CA GLN A 25 -5.16 2.76 -4.39
C GLN A 25 -6.59 2.92 -3.87
N ALA A 26 -7.58 2.54 -4.68
CA ALA A 26 -8.98 2.66 -4.30
C ALA A 26 -9.33 1.81 -3.06
N ALA A 27 -8.83 0.57 -3.02
CA ALA A 27 -9.02 -0.33 -1.87
C ALA A 27 -8.34 0.24 -0.60
N ALA A 28 -7.13 0.77 -0.72
CA ALA A 28 -6.40 1.37 0.37
C ALA A 28 -7.11 2.62 0.93
N VAL A 29 -7.46 3.58 0.08
CA VAL A 29 -8.20 4.80 0.52
C VAL A 29 -9.52 4.43 1.19
N LYS A 30 -10.24 3.44 0.65
CA LYS A 30 -11.49 2.95 1.23
C LYS A 30 -11.26 2.36 2.63
N ALA A 31 -10.21 1.56 2.81
CA ALA A 31 -9.89 0.94 4.10
C ALA A 31 -9.42 1.95 5.16
N ILE A 32 -8.76 3.04 4.74
CA ILE A 32 -8.41 4.15 5.63
C ILE A 32 -9.61 5.06 5.91
N GLY A 33 -10.68 4.99 5.12
CA GLY A 33 -11.85 5.85 5.22
C GLY A 33 -11.59 7.28 4.71
N GLY A 34 -10.68 7.42 3.73
CA GLY A 34 -10.31 8.69 3.12
C GLY A 34 -8.80 8.95 3.12
N GLY A 35 -8.40 10.08 2.53
CA GLY A 35 -7.01 10.45 2.30
C GLY A 35 -6.59 10.34 0.84
N THR A 36 -5.30 10.50 0.59
CA THR A 36 -4.70 10.48 -0.75
C THR A 36 -3.78 9.28 -0.85
N ALA A 37 -4.08 8.32 -1.74
CA ALA A 37 -3.16 7.23 -2.02
C ALA A 37 -2.00 7.70 -2.90
N GLY A 38 -0.79 7.27 -2.53
CA GLY A 38 0.44 7.50 -3.26
C GLY A 38 0.70 6.43 -4.32
N ALA A 39 1.98 6.24 -4.64
CA ALA A 39 2.42 5.18 -5.54
C ALA A 39 2.10 3.78 -4.98
N VAL A 40 1.93 2.82 -5.87
CA VAL A 40 1.71 1.43 -5.52
C VAL A 40 2.96 0.64 -5.87
N THR A 41 3.38 -0.21 -4.95
CA THR A 41 4.44 -1.17 -5.17
C THR A 41 3.90 -2.59 -4.98
N THR A 42 4.69 -3.57 -5.38
CA THR A 42 4.46 -4.95 -4.94
C THR A 42 4.85 -5.05 -3.48
N ASP A 43 4.06 -5.79 -2.70
CA ASP A 43 4.43 -6.10 -1.32
C ASP A 43 5.82 -6.76 -1.29
N PHE A 44 6.58 -6.55 -0.21
CA PHE A 44 7.94 -7.12 -0.07
C PHE A 44 7.98 -8.64 -0.25
N THR A 45 6.95 -9.36 0.19
CA THR A 45 6.85 -10.81 0.00
C THR A 45 6.48 -11.22 -1.43
N LYS A 46 6.15 -10.25 -2.28
CA LYS A 46 5.68 -10.37 -3.67
C LYS A 46 4.37 -11.17 -3.80
N THR A 47 3.58 -11.21 -2.74
CA THR A 47 2.27 -11.91 -2.73
C THR A 47 1.09 -10.97 -2.95
N GLY A 48 1.34 -9.67 -3.05
CA GLY A 48 0.30 -8.66 -3.21
C GLY A 48 0.85 -7.27 -3.50
N TYR A 49 0.21 -6.25 -2.93
CA TYR A 49 0.46 -4.84 -3.20
C TYR A 49 0.67 -4.07 -1.90
N GLU A 50 1.49 -3.04 -1.96
CA GLU A 50 1.66 -2.07 -0.90
C GLU A 50 1.29 -0.68 -1.41
N VAL A 51 0.55 0.07 -0.59
CA VAL A 51 0.10 1.43 -0.93
C VAL A 51 0.32 2.34 0.28
N THR A 52 1.15 3.36 0.13
CA THR A 52 1.24 4.44 1.10
C THR A 52 0.08 5.39 0.93
N VAL A 53 -0.72 5.60 1.97
CA VAL A 53 -1.85 6.55 1.98
C VAL A 53 -1.53 7.70 2.94
N THR A 54 -1.63 8.94 2.45
CA THR A 54 -1.59 10.14 3.29
C THR A 54 -2.99 10.44 3.81
N ARG A 55 -3.17 10.33 5.12
CA ARG A 55 -4.40 10.66 5.84
C ARG A 55 -4.64 12.17 5.84
N THR A 56 -5.87 12.56 6.15
CA THR A 56 -6.27 13.98 6.24
C THR A 56 -5.60 14.74 7.37
N ASP A 57 -5.06 14.03 8.37
CA ASP A 57 -4.24 14.60 9.46
C ASP A 57 -2.77 14.81 9.05
N GLY A 58 -2.41 14.49 7.80
CA GLY A 58 -1.06 14.62 7.26
C GLY A 58 -0.15 13.42 7.52
N THR A 59 -0.58 12.43 8.31
CA THR A 59 0.21 11.22 8.56
C THR A 59 0.14 10.25 7.39
N THR A 60 1.17 9.45 7.18
CA THR A 60 1.20 8.38 6.17
C THR A 60 1.01 7.01 6.80
N THR A 61 0.46 6.08 6.04
CA THR A 61 0.34 4.67 6.46
C THR A 61 0.43 3.78 5.25
N GLU A 62 1.23 2.72 5.36
CA GLU A 62 1.31 1.65 4.40
C GLU A 62 0.11 0.71 4.60
N VAL A 63 -0.60 0.45 3.50
CA VAL A 63 -1.69 -0.51 3.43
C VAL A 63 -1.22 -1.66 2.57
N HIS A 64 -1.19 -2.86 3.16
CA HIS A 64 -0.80 -4.08 2.49
C HIS A 64 -2.06 -4.79 2.01
N LEU A 65 -2.10 -5.14 0.73
CA LEU A 65 -3.20 -5.85 0.10
C LEU A 65 -2.72 -7.18 -0.48
N ASP A 66 -3.58 -8.17 -0.50
CA ASP A 66 -3.34 -9.40 -1.26
C ASP A 66 -3.49 -9.18 -2.78
N SER A 67 -3.17 -10.21 -3.57
CA SER A 67 -3.33 -10.19 -5.04
C SER A 67 -4.78 -9.97 -5.53
N SER A 68 -5.78 -10.16 -4.65
CA SER A 68 -7.19 -9.88 -4.90
C SER A 68 -7.63 -8.49 -4.42
N PHE A 69 -6.68 -7.65 -3.98
CA PHE A 69 -6.90 -6.31 -3.44
C PHE A 69 -7.68 -6.28 -2.12
N ASN A 70 -7.67 -7.37 -1.33
CA ASN A 70 -8.18 -7.34 0.03
C ASN A 70 -7.12 -6.80 0.97
N VAL A 71 -7.51 -5.91 1.89
CA VAL A 71 -6.59 -5.33 2.87
C VAL A 71 -6.25 -6.35 3.94
N MET A 72 -4.96 -6.60 4.09
CA MET A 72 -4.39 -7.53 5.07
C MET A 72 -3.83 -6.79 6.29
N GLN A 73 -3.30 -5.58 6.09
CA GLN A 73 -2.71 -4.76 7.15
C GLN A 73 -2.83 -3.26 6.81
N GLY A 74 -2.91 -2.41 7.85
CA GLY A 74 -2.91 -0.94 7.70
C GLY A 74 -4.29 -0.29 7.54
N GLY A 75 -5.37 -1.07 7.45
CA GLY A 75 -6.75 -0.58 7.50
C GLY A 75 -7.15 -0.03 8.88
N ARG A 76 -8.26 0.73 8.96
CA ARG A 76 -8.86 1.07 10.27
C ARG A 76 -9.27 -0.23 11.00
N PRO A 77 -9.15 -0.28 12.35
CA PRO A 77 -9.63 -1.40 13.15
C PRO A 77 -11.15 -1.61 13.04
#